data_AF-A0A959TCE2-F1
#
_entry.id   AF-A0A959TCE2-F1
#
_cell.length_a   1.000
_cell.length_b   1.000
_cell.length_c   1.000
_cell.angle_alpha   90.00
_cell.angle_beta   90.00
_cell.angle_gamma   90.00
#
_symmetry.space_group_name_H-M   'P 1'
#
loop_
_entity.id
_entity.type
_entity.pdbx_description
1 polymer ?
#
loop_
_entity_poly.entity_id
_entity_poly.type
_entity_poly.pdbx_seq_one_letter_code
_entity_poly.pdbx_strand_id
1 'polypeptide(L)'
;QFFRFADRKSGGVARKDLRELDWFIPRRKKDYRQLIDSLAAGRMDLSPIEPVHPQYQLLKRELQRLYDETWIDNLPLVDLGDRRKLEPGDRDSTVLALRRRLIAFGDLEATADSGLVMDSTLVAGLQRFQERHGLLPDGVAGKGVVKQINTPVADRIRTILVNMERLRWVPEVQPPNVILVNIPEYRMHIYEADTLAWSMNVVVGATATRTVVFSDELTTIVFNPYWNIPRSIIRNEILP
;
A
#
# COMPACT_ATOMS: atom_id res chain seq x y z
N GLN A 1 -8.84 34.84 5.19
CA GLN A 1 -9.11 33.59 5.94
C GLN A 1 -9.35 32.37 5.04
N PHE A 2 -9.96 32.54 3.86
CA PHE A 2 -10.14 31.47 2.86
C PHE A 2 -8.84 30.74 2.45
N PHE A 3 -7.75 31.46 2.17
CA PHE A 3 -6.45 30.84 1.86
C PHE A 3 -5.92 29.93 2.98
N ARG A 4 -6.14 30.30 4.25
CA ARG A 4 -5.80 29.44 5.40
C ARG A 4 -6.72 28.21 5.49
N PHE A 5 -7.94 28.28 4.98
CA PHE A 5 -8.88 27.16 4.92
C PHE A 5 -8.59 26.24 3.72
N ALA A 6 -8.27 26.82 2.55
CA ALA A 6 -7.83 26.09 1.37
C ALA A 6 -6.51 25.33 1.65
N ASP A 7 -5.56 25.97 2.32
CA ASP A 7 -4.34 25.32 2.80
C ASP A 7 -4.65 24.19 3.81
N ARG A 8 -5.72 24.33 4.62
CA ARG A 8 -6.17 23.31 5.58
C ARG A 8 -6.86 22.11 4.93
N LYS A 9 -7.57 22.30 3.81
CA LYS A 9 -8.28 21.23 3.07
C LYS A 9 -7.37 20.56 2.03
N SER A 10 -6.40 21.30 1.50
CA SER A 10 -5.49 20.89 0.41
C SER A 10 -4.03 20.66 0.86
N GLY A 11 -3.68 20.91 2.13
CA GLY A 11 -2.38 20.62 2.72
C GLY A 11 -2.29 19.27 3.45
N GLY A 12 -3.37 18.48 3.41
CA GLY A 12 -3.47 17.20 4.10
C GLY A 12 -4.08 17.29 5.49
N VAL A 13 -4.55 16.15 6.00
CA VAL A 13 -5.17 16.05 7.35
C VAL A 13 -4.11 16.19 8.46
N ALA A 14 -2.84 15.90 8.17
CA ALA A 14 -1.75 16.00 9.12
C ALA A 14 -1.27 17.46 9.28
N ARG A 15 -1.77 18.11 10.35
CA ARG A 15 -1.30 19.41 10.85
C ARG A 15 -0.03 19.34 11.70
N LYS A 16 0.36 18.14 12.13
CA LYS A 16 1.49 17.95 13.06
C LYS A 16 2.81 18.08 12.33
N ASP A 17 3.81 18.60 13.04
CA ASP A 17 5.18 18.74 12.58
C ASP A 17 5.62 17.40 11.95
N LEU A 18 6.01 17.38 10.68
CA LEU A 18 6.37 16.15 9.95
C LEU A 18 7.52 15.40 10.63
N ARG A 19 8.29 16.13 11.45
CA ARG A 19 9.31 15.59 12.35
C ARG A 19 8.72 14.65 13.42
N GLU A 20 7.48 14.85 13.87
CA GLU A 20 6.78 13.89 14.74
C GLU A 20 6.35 12.62 14.00
N LEU A 21 6.33 12.66 12.66
CA LEU A 21 5.96 11.54 11.79
C LEU A 21 7.19 10.90 11.13
N ASP A 22 8.40 11.28 11.56
CA ASP A 22 9.68 10.87 10.97
C ASP A 22 9.72 11.05 9.44
N TRP A 23 9.02 12.08 8.92
CA TRP A 23 8.86 12.35 7.50
C TRP A 23 9.68 13.57 7.06
N PHE A 24 10.71 13.33 6.27
CA PHE A 24 11.72 14.33 5.89
C PHE A 24 11.73 14.63 4.38
N ILE A 25 10.71 14.21 3.62
CA ILE A 25 10.57 14.57 2.20
C ILE A 25 10.03 16.02 2.07
N PRO A 26 10.73 16.93 1.36
CA PRO A 26 10.29 18.32 1.19
C PRO A 26 8.97 18.45 0.43
N ARG A 27 8.10 19.38 0.86
CA ARG A 27 6.83 19.67 0.17
C ARG A 27 7.03 20.69 -0.97
N ARG A 28 6.48 20.39 -2.15
CA ARG A 28 6.31 21.40 -3.22
C ARG A 28 5.21 22.39 -2.83
N LYS A 29 5.45 23.69 -3.02
CA LYS A 29 4.42 24.73 -2.84
C LYS A 29 3.40 24.63 -3.98
N LYS A 30 2.11 24.57 -3.64
CA LYS A 30 1.01 24.59 -4.62
C LYS A 30 0.68 26.02 -5.04
N ASP A 31 0.41 26.22 -6.32
CA ASP A 31 -0.04 27.52 -6.83
C ASP A 31 -1.57 27.63 -6.76
N TYR A 32 -2.06 28.19 -5.66
CA TYR A 32 -3.49 28.38 -5.44
C TYR A 32 -4.10 29.50 -6.30
N ARG A 33 -3.30 30.29 -7.03
CA ARG A 33 -3.82 31.38 -7.88
C ARG A 33 -4.59 30.82 -9.07
N GLN A 34 -4.00 29.84 -9.76
CA GLN A 34 -4.64 29.17 -10.91
C GLN A 34 -5.97 28.50 -10.52
N LEU A 35 -6.05 27.94 -9.31
CA LEU A 35 -7.30 27.39 -8.79
C LEU A 35 -8.39 28.46 -8.66
N ILE A 36 -8.02 29.63 -8.12
CA ILE A 36 -8.96 30.73 -7.92
C ILE A 36 -9.40 31.32 -9.25
N ASP A 37 -8.48 31.48 -10.20
CA ASP A 37 -8.79 31.97 -11.54
C ASP A 37 -9.77 31.02 -12.25
N SER A 38 -9.58 29.69 -12.10
CA SER A 38 -10.51 28.68 -12.61
C SER A 38 -11.90 28.81 -11.98
N LEU A 39 -11.97 28.87 -10.64
CA LEU A 39 -13.23 29.03 -9.90
C LEU A 39 -13.93 30.34 -10.24
N ALA A 40 -13.20 31.44 -10.40
CA ALA A 40 -13.72 32.74 -10.79
C ALA A 40 -14.25 32.75 -12.23
N ALA A 41 -13.61 31.98 -13.11
CA ALA A 41 -14.09 31.74 -14.48
C ALA A 41 -15.27 30.75 -14.55
N GLY A 42 -15.82 30.31 -13.41
CA GLY A 42 -16.94 29.37 -13.34
C GLY A 42 -16.56 27.92 -13.69
N ARG A 43 -15.26 27.60 -13.76
CA ARG A 43 -14.76 26.24 -13.99
C ARG A 43 -14.26 25.67 -12.65
N MET A 44 -14.69 24.46 -12.32
CA MET A 44 -14.13 23.74 -11.17
C MET A 44 -13.03 22.79 -11.65
N ASP A 45 -11.91 23.36 -12.11
CA ASP A 45 -10.74 22.58 -12.50
C ASP A 45 -9.74 22.47 -11.33
N LEU A 46 -9.63 21.27 -10.77
CA LEU A 46 -8.70 20.95 -9.69
C LEU A 46 -7.40 20.30 -10.21
N SER A 47 -7.30 20.02 -11.52
CA SER A 47 -6.11 19.42 -12.11
C SER A 47 -4.79 20.16 -11.79
N PRO A 48 -4.74 21.51 -11.66
CA PRO A 48 -3.50 22.21 -11.33
C PRO A 48 -3.00 21.98 -9.89
N ILE A 49 -3.86 21.48 -8.99
CA ILE A 49 -3.54 21.25 -7.58
C ILE A 49 -3.56 19.77 -7.19
N GLU A 50 -4.01 18.88 -8.08
CA GLU A 50 -3.97 17.43 -7.87
C GLU A 50 -2.53 16.92 -7.93
N PRO A 51 -2.15 15.95 -7.10
CA PRO A 51 -0.86 15.28 -7.23
C PRO A 51 -0.73 14.62 -8.60
N VAL A 52 0.39 14.90 -9.27
CA VAL A 52 0.67 14.39 -10.61
C VAL A 52 1.30 13.00 -10.59
N HIS A 53 1.57 12.45 -9.41
CA HIS A 53 2.24 11.16 -9.25
C HIS A 53 1.41 10.01 -9.89
N PRO A 54 1.99 9.15 -10.75
CA PRO A 54 1.24 8.11 -11.45
C PRO A 54 0.45 7.17 -10.53
N GLN A 55 1.05 6.75 -9.41
CA GLN A 55 0.36 5.90 -8.44
C GLN A 55 -0.85 6.58 -7.79
N TYR A 56 -0.86 7.91 -7.67
CA TYR A 56 -2.02 8.63 -7.12
C TYR A 56 -3.24 8.47 -8.04
N GLN A 57 -3.03 8.54 -9.35
CA GLN A 57 -4.09 8.35 -10.34
C GLN A 57 -4.58 6.89 -10.41
N LEU A 58 -3.69 5.92 -10.18
CA LEU A 58 -4.06 4.51 -10.06
C LEU A 58 -4.92 4.27 -8.81
N LEU A 59 -4.51 4.81 -7.65
CA LEU A 59 -5.29 4.72 -6.42
C LEU A 59 -6.64 5.42 -6.53
N LYS A 60 -6.73 6.56 -7.24
CA LYS A 60 -8.00 7.26 -7.49
C LYS A 60 -8.98 6.39 -8.28
N ARG A 61 -8.50 5.68 -9.30
CA ARG A 61 -9.32 4.73 -10.08
C ARG A 61 -9.78 3.55 -9.23
N GLU A 62 -8.87 2.98 -8.45
CA GLU A 62 -9.21 1.86 -7.55
C GLU A 62 -10.19 2.28 -6.46
N LEU A 63 -10.06 3.51 -5.94
CA LEU A 63 -11.00 4.07 -4.98
C LEU A 63 -12.41 4.17 -5.57
N GLN A 64 -12.54 4.64 -6.81
CA GLN A 64 -13.83 4.69 -7.51
C GLN A 64 -14.43 3.30 -7.65
N ARG A 65 -13.64 2.33 -8.11
CA ARG A 65 -14.05 0.92 -8.21
C ARG A 65 -14.60 0.38 -6.89
N LEU A 66 -13.91 0.62 -5.77
CA LEU A 66 -14.36 0.15 -4.45
C LEU A 66 -15.64 0.84 -3.94
N TYR A 67 -15.89 2.10 -4.31
CA TYR A 67 -17.16 2.76 -3.99
C TYR A 67 -18.33 2.13 -4.74
N ASP A 68 -18.11 1.71 -5.98
CA ASP A 68 -19.11 1.01 -6.80
C ASP A 68 -19.32 -0.44 -6.32
N GLU A 69 -18.28 -1.06 -5.75
CA GLU A 69 -18.26 -2.45 -5.33
C GLU A 69 -18.52 -2.68 -3.82
N THR A 70 -19.22 -1.76 -3.15
CA THR A 70 -19.61 -1.93 -1.74
C THR A 70 -20.47 -3.17 -1.49
N TRP A 71 -21.06 -3.76 -2.53
CA TRP A 71 -21.80 -5.02 -2.47
C TRP A 71 -20.95 -6.23 -2.05
N ILE A 72 -19.60 -6.16 -2.18
CA ILE A 72 -18.69 -7.25 -1.77
C ILE A 72 -18.82 -7.55 -0.27
N ASP A 73 -19.10 -6.53 0.55
CA ASP A 73 -19.29 -6.71 1.99
C ASP A 73 -20.54 -7.55 2.33
N ASN A 74 -21.49 -7.67 1.39
CA ASN A 74 -22.68 -8.53 1.52
C ASN A 74 -22.41 -10.00 1.16
N LEU A 75 -21.24 -10.32 0.60
CA LEU A 75 -20.88 -11.71 0.30
C LEU A 75 -20.65 -12.50 1.59
N PRO A 76 -20.98 -13.80 1.63
CA PRO A 76 -20.68 -14.66 2.75
C PRO A 76 -19.20 -14.57 3.16
N LEU A 77 -18.94 -14.38 4.46
CA LEU A 77 -17.59 -14.38 5.01
C LEU A 77 -16.96 -15.77 4.86
N VAL A 78 -15.64 -15.81 4.67
CA VAL A 78 -14.90 -17.07 4.74
C VAL A 78 -14.74 -17.42 6.21
N ASP A 79 -15.42 -18.48 6.67
CA ASP A 79 -15.28 -19.00 8.02
C ASP A 79 -14.74 -20.43 7.97
N LEU A 80 -13.65 -20.68 8.67
CA LEU A 80 -13.02 -22.00 8.73
C LEU A 80 -13.72 -22.93 9.75
N GLY A 81 -14.61 -22.40 10.59
CA GLY A 81 -15.25 -23.16 11.67
C GLY A 81 -14.18 -23.80 12.57
N ASP A 82 -14.28 -25.11 12.77
CA ASP A 82 -13.33 -25.88 13.57
C ASP A 82 -12.00 -26.18 12.85
N ARG A 83 -11.93 -25.95 11.53
CA ARG A 83 -10.73 -26.22 10.74
C ARG A 83 -9.70 -25.11 10.93
N ARG A 84 -8.42 -25.47 10.84
CA ARG A 84 -7.31 -24.50 10.97
C ARG A 84 -6.96 -23.81 9.65
N LYS A 85 -7.19 -24.48 8.52
CA LYS A 85 -6.84 -24.05 7.16
C LYS A 85 -7.61 -24.87 6.12
N LEU A 86 -7.70 -24.36 4.89
CA LEU A 86 -8.08 -25.13 3.70
C LEU A 86 -6.84 -25.36 2.83
N GLU A 87 -6.63 -26.60 2.40
CA GLU A 87 -5.50 -27.03 1.60
C GLU A 87 -5.92 -27.44 0.19
N PRO A 88 -5.00 -27.47 -0.79
CA PRO A 88 -5.28 -28.00 -2.13
C PRO A 88 -5.92 -29.40 -2.07
N GLY A 89 -7.03 -29.58 -2.79
CA GLY A 89 -7.81 -30.82 -2.80
C GLY A 89 -8.87 -30.97 -1.70
N ASP A 90 -8.91 -30.08 -0.70
CA ASP A 90 -9.98 -30.09 0.31
C ASP A 90 -11.35 -29.85 -0.33
N ARG A 91 -12.38 -30.53 0.21
CA ARG A 91 -13.78 -30.30 -0.15
C ARG A 91 -14.53 -29.75 1.06
N ASP A 92 -15.07 -28.53 0.92
CA ASP A 92 -15.73 -27.82 2.02
C ASP A 92 -16.77 -26.82 1.49
N SER A 93 -17.83 -26.55 2.26
CA SER A 93 -18.78 -25.46 1.97
C SER A 93 -18.12 -24.08 1.94
N THR A 94 -17.07 -23.87 2.74
CA THR A 94 -16.33 -22.61 2.84
C THR A 94 -15.58 -22.29 1.53
N VAL A 95 -15.26 -23.29 0.71
CA VAL A 95 -14.64 -23.11 -0.61
C VAL A 95 -15.49 -22.21 -1.50
N LEU A 96 -16.82 -22.31 -1.43
CA LEU A 96 -17.71 -21.48 -2.23
C LEU A 96 -17.64 -20.00 -1.83
N ALA A 97 -17.57 -19.71 -0.53
CA ALA A 97 -17.41 -18.35 -0.01
C ALA A 97 -16.05 -17.75 -0.42
N LEU A 98 -14.98 -18.54 -0.30
CA LEU A 98 -13.64 -18.16 -0.73
C LEU A 98 -13.60 -17.84 -2.22
N ARG A 99 -14.16 -18.73 -3.06
CA ARG A 99 -14.22 -18.56 -4.52
C ARG A 99 -14.96 -17.28 -4.92
N ARG A 100 -16.15 -17.05 -4.35
CA ARG A 100 -16.95 -15.84 -4.65
C ARG A 100 -16.20 -14.56 -4.32
N ARG A 101 -15.49 -14.53 -3.19
CA ARG A 101 -14.70 -13.36 -2.81
C ARG A 101 -13.47 -13.17 -3.69
N LEU A 102 -12.76 -14.23 -4.07
CA LEU A 102 -11.64 -14.13 -5.01
C LEU A 102 -12.08 -13.64 -6.40
N ILE A 103 -13.26 -14.05 -6.87
CA ILE A 103 -13.86 -13.52 -8.10
C ILE A 103 -14.19 -12.03 -7.92
N ALA A 104 -14.85 -11.67 -6.82
CA ALA A 104 -15.22 -10.29 -6.55
C ALA A 104 -13.99 -9.35 -6.43
N PHE A 105 -12.88 -9.85 -5.90
CA PHE A 105 -11.62 -9.12 -5.81
C PHE A 105 -10.75 -9.18 -7.08
N GLY A 106 -11.18 -9.92 -8.11
CA GLY A 106 -10.51 -10.02 -9.40
C GLY A 106 -9.30 -10.97 -9.44
N ASP A 107 -9.07 -11.76 -8.39
CA ASP A 107 -7.97 -12.73 -8.33
C ASP A 107 -8.31 -14.07 -9.03
N LEU A 108 -9.61 -14.28 -9.34
CA LEU A 108 -10.14 -15.46 -10.02
C LEU A 108 -11.16 -15.06 -11.10
N GLU A 109 -11.14 -15.73 -12.25
CA GLU A 109 -12.10 -15.48 -13.33
C GLU A 109 -13.50 -16.00 -12.98
N ALA A 110 -14.55 -15.27 -13.39
CA ALA A 110 -15.95 -15.59 -13.07
C ALA A 110 -16.47 -16.87 -13.75
N THR A 111 -15.76 -17.39 -14.75
CA THR A 111 -16.08 -18.63 -15.46
C THR A 111 -15.62 -19.89 -14.71
N ALA A 112 -14.85 -19.74 -13.62
CA ALA A 112 -14.35 -20.87 -12.84
C ALA A 112 -15.49 -21.64 -12.16
N ASP A 113 -15.46 -22.97 -12.29
CA ASP A 113 -16.48 -23.90 -11.79
C ASP A 113 -16.86 -23.61 -10.32
N SER A 114 -18.15 -23.70 -9.98
CA SER A 114 -18.69 -23.43 -8.64
C SER A 114 -18.56 -24.64 -7.70
N GLY A 115 -17.50 -25.43 -7.90
CA GLY A 115 -17.22 -26.62 -7.13
C GLY A 115 -16.88 -26.32 -5.67
N LEU A 116 -17.16 -27.29 -4.82
CA LEU A 116 -16.82 -27.28 -3.38
C LEU A 116 -15.37 -27.69 -3.10
N VAL A 117 -14.57 -27.88 -4.15
CA VAL A 117 -13.20 -28.41 -4.05
C VAL A 117 -12.19 -27.29 -4.26
N MET A 118 -11.11 -27.31 -3.48
CA MET A 118 -9.90 -26.54 -3.70
C MET A 118 -9.14 -27.07 -4.92
N ASP A 119 -9.69 -26.79 -6.11
CA ASP A 119 -9.10 -27.14 -7.40
C ASP A 119 -7.87 -26.29 -7.74
N SER A 120 -7.14 -26.69 -8.79
CA SER A 120 -5.92 -25.99 -9.22
C SER A 120 -6.18 -24.54 -9.65
N THR A 121 -7.35 -24.23 -10.20
CA THR A 121 -7.73 -22.88 -10.63
C THR A 121 -7.93 -21.96 -9.43
N LEU A 122 -8.63 -22.44 -8.40
CA LEU A 122 -8.86 -21.73 -7.15
C LEU A 122 -7.56 -21.54 -6.37
N VAL A 123 -6.70 -22.58 -6.34
CA VAL A 123 -5.37 -22.48 -5.73
C VAL A 123 -4.53 -21.41 -6.42
N ALA A 124 -4.51 -21.37 -7.76
CA ALA A 124 -3.80 -20.32 -8.50
C ALA A 124 -4.37 -18.92 -8.22
N GLY A 125 -5.70 -18.77 -8.14
CA GLY A 125 -6.32 -17.49 -7.76
C GLY A 125 -5.97 -17.08 -6.32
N LEU A 126 -5.94 -18.03 -5.39
CA LEU A 126 -5.53 -17.80 -4.02
C LEU A 126 -4.06 -17.39 -3.91
N GLN A 127 -3.17 -17.99 -4.71
CA GLN A 127 -1.76 -17.60 -4.76
C GLN A 127 -1.58 -16.15 -5.23
N ARG A 128 -2.33 -15.73 -6.26
CA ARG A 128 -2.33 -14.31 -6.70
C ARG A 128 -2.82 -13.37 -5.60
N PHE A 129 -3.89 -13.76 -4.89
CA PHE A 129 -4.39 -13.01 -3.74
C PHE A 129 -3.33 -12.91 -2.63
N GLN A 130 -2.67 -14.02 -2.29
CA GLN A 130 -1.62 -14.07 -1.28
C GLN A 130 -0.46 -13.15 -1.64
N GLU A 131 0.05 -13.25 -2.88
CA GLU A 131 1.13 -12.41 -3.38
C GLU A 131 0.77 -10.92 -3.31
N ARG A 132 -0.42 -10.55 -3.80
CA ARG A 132 -0.92 -9.16 -3.76
C ARG A 132 -1.07 -8.62 -2.34
N HIS A 133 -1.30 -9.49 -1.37
CA HIS A 133 -1.44 -9.14 0.04
C HIS A 133 -0.14 -9.30 0.86
N GLY A 134 0.99 -9.61 0.23
CA GLY A 134 2.27 -9.82 0.92
C GLY A 134 2.27 -11.05 1.84
N LEU A 135 1.41 -12.03 1.55
CA LEU A 135 1.36 -13.32 2.23
C LEU A 135 2.22 -14.34 1.47
N LEU A 136 2.59 -15.44 2.13
CA LEU A 136 3.25 -16.57 1.47
C LEU A 136 2.30 -17.17 0.42
N PRO A 137 2.68 -17.24 -0.88
CA PRO A 137 1.82 -17.76 -1.94
C PRO A 137 1.83 -19.30 -2.00
N ASP A 138 1.48 -19.94 -0.89
CA ASP A 138 1.45 -21.40 -0.74
C ASP A 138 0.15 -22.05 -1.22
N GLY A 139 -0.86 -21.25 -1.59
CA GLY A 139 -2.17 -21.76 -2.01
C GLY A 139 -3.01 -22.32 -0.86
N VAL A 140 -2.66 -22.04 0.39
CA VAL A 140 -3.35 -22.52 1.59
C VAL A 140 -4.13 -21.38 2.25
N ALA A 141 -5.45 -21.57 2.43
CA ALA A 141 -6.29 -20.58 3.08
C ALA A 141 -6.25 -20.76 4.60
N GLY A 142 -5.21 -20.24 5.24
CA GLY A 142 -5.08 -20.17 6.70
C GLY A 142 -5.68 -18.89 7.31
N LYS A 143 -5.49 -18.70 8.62
CA LYS A 143 -5.99 -17.53 9.36
C LYS A 143 -5.57 -16.18 8.77
N GLY A 144 -4.35 -16.07 8.23
CA GLY A 144 -3.85 -14.86 7.59
C GLY A 144 -4.64 -14.48 6.34
N VAL A 145 -4.89 -15.46 5.46
CA VAL A 145 -5.73 -15.30 4.27
C VAL A 145 -7.15 -14.92 4.67
N VAL A 146 -7.74 -15.65 5.62
CA VAL A 146 -9.12 -15.41 6.09
C VAL A 146 -9.28 -14.00 6.65
N LYS A 147 -8.30 -13.52 7.44
CA LYS A 147 -8.30 -12.15 7.94
C LYS A 147 -8.28 -11.12 6.81
N GLN A 148 -7.43 -11.31 5.81
CA GLN A 148 -7.31 -10.36 4.69
C GLN A 148 -8.54 -10.38 3.77
N ILE A 149 -9.04 -11.56 3.43
CA ILE A 149 -10.19 -11.69 2.52
C ILE A 149 -11.51 -11.26 3.17
N ASN A 150 -11.57 -11.30 4.51
CA ASN A 150 -12.70 -10.80 5.29
C ASN A 150 -12.58 -9.32 5.68
N THR A 151 -11.53 -8.62 5.24
CA THR A 151 -11.40 -7.19 5.52
C THR A 151 -12.48 -6.40 4.79
N PRO A 152 -13.32 -5.61 5.49
CA PRO A 152 -14.39 -4.83 4.87
C PRO A 152 -13.89 -3.87 3.80
N VAL A 153 -14.70 -3.63 2.76
CA VAL A 153 -14.39 -2.66 1.70
C VAL A 153 -14.19 -1.26 2.29
N ALA A 154 -14.95 -0.89 3.32
CA ALA A 154 -14.79 0.39 4.02
C ALA A 154 -13.37 0.59 4.60
N ASP A 155 -12.76 -0.45 5.14
CA ASP A 155 -11.40 -0.39 5.69
C ASP A 155 -10.34 -0.32 4.58
N ARG A 156 -10.59 -0.99 3.44
CA ARG A 156 -9.76 -0.90 2.24
C ARG A 156 -9.80 0.52 1.65
N ILE A 157 -10.99 1.11 1.54
CA ILE A 157 -11.17 2.51 1.15
C ILE A 157 -10.37 3.44 2.06
N ARG A 158 -10.46 3.25 3.38
CA ARG A 158 -9.72 4.04 4.36
C ARG A 158 -8.21 3.94 4.15
N THR A 159 -7.72 2.74 3.88
CA THR A 159 -6.31 2.47 3.58
C THR A 159 -5.85 3.18 2.31
N ILE A 160 -6.64 3.12 1.23
CA ILE A 160 -6.36 3.83 -0.02
C ILE A 160 -6.31 5.34 0.22
N LEU A 161 -7.30 5.92 0.94
CA LEU A 161 -7.32 7.35 1.24
C LEU A 161 -6.08 7.80 2.02
N VAL A 162 -5.62 7.01 2.99
CA VAL A 162 -4.38 7.30 3.74
C VAL A 162 -3.15 7.22 2.83
N ASN A 163 -3.07 6.22 1.94
CA ASN A 163 -1.95 6.10 1.01
C ASN A 163 -1.97 7.20 -0.07
N MET A 164 -3.14 7.61 -0.54
CA MET A 164 -3.30 8.78 -1.41
C MET A 164 -2.80 10.04 -0.71
N GLU A 165 -3.07 10.22 0.59
CA GLU A 165 -2.54 11.34 1.36
C GLU A 165 -1.00 11.29 1.46
N ARG A 166 -0.41 10.11 1.70
CA ARG A 166 1.05 9.93 1.70
C ARG A 166 1.68 10.28 0.36
N LEU A 167 1.08 9.84 -0.74
CA LEU A 167 1.56 10.13 -2.10
C LEU A 167 1.53 11.62 -2.44
N ARG A 168 0.72 12.44 -1.77
CA ARG A 168 0.76 13.91 -1.94
C ARG A 168 2.09 14.51 -1.48
N TRP A 169 2.84 13.79 -0.65
CA TRP A 169 4.08 14.28 -0.05
C TRP A 169 5.31 13.64 -0.69
N VAL A 170 5.12 12.74 -1.67
CA VAL A 170 6.19 12.13 -2.47
C VAL A 170 6.43 13.00 -3.72
N PRO A 171 7.68 13.15 -4.19
CA PRO A 171 7.96 13.91 -5.41
C PRO A 171 7.19 13.36 -6.61
N GLU A 172 6.66 14.25 -7.46
CA GLU A 172 5.83 13.88 -8.61
C GLU A 172 6.63 13.18 -9.72
N VAL A 173 7.87 13.60 -9.90
CA VAL A 173 8.82 13.02 -10.88
C VAL A 173 9.84 12.22 -10.10
N GLN A 174 9.80 10.91 -10.26
CA GLN A 174 10.88 10.05 -9.80
C GLN A 174 11.99 10.09 -10.85
N PRO A 175 13.26 10.16 -10.45
CA PRO A 175 14.35 10.02 -11.40
C PRO A 175 14.29 8.61 -12.01
N PRO A 176 14.65 8.46 -13.29
CA PRO A 176 14.58 7.17 -13.98
C PRO A 176 15.48 6.10 -13.34
N ASN A 177 16.50 6.55 -12.62
CA ASN A 177 17.36 5.72 -11.79
C ASN A 177 17.07 6.04 -10.33
N VAL A 178 16.47 5.09 -9.59
CA VAL A 178 16.09 5.31 -8.19
C VAL A 178 16.17 4.02 -7.39
N ILE A 179 16.66 4.14 -6.15
CA ILE A 179 16.54 3.11 -5.12
C ILE A 179 15.34 3.47 -4.26
N LEU A 180 14.28 2.69 -4.35
CA LEU A 180 13.05 2.88 -3.60
C LEU A 180 12.96 1.83 -2.48
N VAL A 181 12.98 2.28 -1.23
CA VAL A 181 12.71 1.41 -0.07
C VAL A 181 11.28 1.60 0.39
N ASN A 182 10.46 0.58 0.19
CA ASN A 182 9.08 0.56 0.68
C ASN A 182 9.04 -0.09 2.06
N ILE A 183 9.16 0.75 3.10
CA ILE A 183 9.23 0.34 4.51
C ILE A 183 8.09 -0.64 4.91
N PRO A 184 6.79 -0.36 4.66
CA PRO A 184 5.73 -1.29 5.03
C PRO A 184 5.69 -2.57 4.19
N GLU A 185 6.33 -2.59 3.02
CA GLU A 185 6.47 -3.78 2.17
C GLU A 185 7.68 -4.64 2.58
N TYR A 186 8.61 -4.11 3.39
CA TYR A 186 9.89 -4.75 3.70
C TYR A 186 10.71 -5.08 2.43
N ARG A 187 10.60 -4.25 1.39
CA ARG A 187 11.32 -4.44 0.13
C ARG A 187 12.02 -3.18 -0.34
N MET A 188 13.13 -3.39 -1.04
CA MET A 188 13.84 -2.39 -1.80
C MET A 188 13.76 -2.75 -3.29
N HIS A 189 13.44 -1.76 -4.10
CA HIS A 189 13.35 -1.84 -5.55
C HIS A 189 14.37 -0.89 -6.16
N ILE A 190 15.12 -1.36 -7.15
CA ILE A 190 16.07 -0.55 -7.91
C ILE A 190 15.51 -0.42 -9.31
N TYR A 191 15.28 0.82 -9.73
CA TYR A 191 14.88 1.15 -11.09
C TYR A 191 16.07 1.73 -11.84
N GLU A 192 16.22 1.33 -13.10
CA GLU A 192 17.15 1.89 -14.06
C GLU A 192 16.38 2.20 -15.34
N ALA A 193 16.50 3.42 -15.87
CA ALA A 193 15.75 3.88 -17.04
C ALA A 193 14.23 3.58 -16.94
N ASP A 194 13.62 3.87 -15.78
CA ASP A 194 12.21 3.61 -15.45
C ASP A 194 11.79 2.13 -15.48
N THR A 195 12.75 1.20 -15.51
CA THR A 195 12.51 -0.25 -15.51
C THR A 195 13.03 -0.88 -14.23
N LEU A 196 12.28 -1.80 -13.64
CA LEU A 196 12.72 -2.54 -12.45
C LEU A 196 13.94 -3.40 -12.81
N ALA A 197 15.12 -3.00 -12.33
CA ALA A 197 16.38 -3.71 -12.54
C ALA A 197 16.59 -4.80 -11.49
N TRP A 198 16.24 -4.52 -10.23
CA TRP A 198 16.44 -5.45 -9.12
C TRP A 198 15.43 -5.22 -7.99
N SER A 199 15.11 -6.27 -7.24
CA SER A 199 14.35 -6.13 -5.99
C SER A 199 14.82 -7.13 -4.94
N MET A 200 14.77 -6.74 -3.66
CA MET A 200 15.13 -7.60 -2.55
C MET A 200 14.38 -7.27 -1.28
N ASN A 201 14.33 -8.24 -0.36
CA ASN A 201 13.80 -8.02 0.99
C ASN A 201 14.79 -7.19 1.82
N VAL A 202 14.26 -6.33 2.69
CA VAL A 202 15.05 -5.52 3.62
C VAL A 202 14.52 -5.64 5.05
N VAL A 203 15.42 -5.44 6.01
CA VAL A 203 15.06 -5.34 7.42
C VAL A 203 14.95 -3.86 7.78
N VAL A 204 13.84 -3.47 8.38
CA VAL A 204 13.56 -2.09 8.81
C VAL A 204 13.50 -2.01 10.34
N GLY A 205 13.65 -0.80 10.86
CA GLY A 205 13.67 -0.56 12.30
C GLY A 205 12.38 -0.96 13.01
N ALA A 206 12.50 -1.33 14.29
CA ALA A 206 11.36 -1.73 15.11
C ALA A 206 10.42 -0.55 15.40
N THR A 207 9.25 -0.81 15.98
CA THR A 207 8.27 0.25 16.31
C THR A 207 8.82 1.37 17.20
N ALA A 208 9.81 1.07 18.06
CA ALA A 208 10.48 2.06 18.91
C ALA A 208 11.66 2.77 18.21
N THR A 209 12.23 2.16 17.17
CA THR A 209 13.43 2.62 16.43
C THR A 209 13.12 2.64 14.93
N ARG A 210 12.00 3.26 14.55
CA ARG A 210 11.46 3.20 13.19
C ARG A 210 12.45 3.78 12.18
N THR A 211 12.52 3.17 11.00
CA THR A 211 13.23 3.75 9.86
C THR A 211 12.54 5.06 9.46
N VAL A 212 13.31 6.14 9.44
CA VAL A 212 12.82 7.47 9.02
C VAL A 212 12.51 7.48 7.52
N VAL A 213 11.52 8.29 7.11
CA VAL A 213 11.15 8.47 5.70
C VAL A 213 11.88 9.69 5.14
N PHE A 214 12.74 9.50 4.14
CA PHE A 214 13.53 10.58 3.54
C PHE A 214 13.81 10.32 2.05
N SER A 215 14.39 11.31 1.38
CA SER A 215 14.86 11.23 0.00
C SER A 215 16.21 11.94 -0.08
N ASP A 216 17.21 11.26 -0.62
CA ASP A 216 18.59 11.76 -0.74
C ASP A 216 19.32 11.04 -1.90
N GLU A 217 20.50 11.53 -2.27
CA GLU A 217 21.35 10.97 -3.31
C GLU A 217 22.40 10.01 -2.73
N LEU A 218 22.53 8.81 -3.31
CA LEU A 218 23.56 7.86 -2.92
C LEU A 218 24.93 8.35 -3.42
N THR A 219 25.77 8.85 -2.52
CA THR A 219 27.07 9.43 -2.86
C THR A 219 28.22 8.44 -2.85
N THR A 220 28.17 7.38 -2.03
CA THR A 220 29.29 6.46 -1.85
C THR A 220 28.81 5.06 -1.47
N ILE A 221 29.46 4.05 -2.03
CA ILE A 221 29.35 2.65 -1.62
C ILE A 221 30.68 2.24 -1.02
N VAL A 222 30.67 1.82 0.25
CA VAL A 222 31.87 1.37 0.96
C VAL A 222 31.85 -0.15 1.05
N PHE A 223 32.85 -0.80 0.48
CA PHE A 223 33.06 -2.24 0.62
C PHE A 223 33.80 -2.52 1.93
N ASN A 224 33.35 -3.52 2.69
CA ASN A 224 33.90 -3.90 4.00
C ASN A 224 34.00 -2.72 4.99
N PRO A 225 32.86 -2.06 5.31
CA PRO A 225 32.88 -0.90 6.20
C PRO A 225 33.21 -1.31 7.64
N TYR A 226 33.88 -0.41 8.37
CA TYR A 226 33.95 -0.51 9.83
C TYR A 226 32.58 -0.21 10.44
N TRP A 227 32.12 -1.06 11.36
CA TRP A 227 30.88 -0.81 12.10
C TRP A 227 31.16 0.05 13.35
N ASN A 228 31.02 1.36 13.20
CA ASN A 228 31.06 2.30 14.32
C ASN A 228 29.76 2.21 15.12
N ILE A 229 29.78 1.46 16.23
CA ILE A 229 28.59 1.18 17.03
C ILE A 229 28.02 2.49 17.61
N PRO A 230 26.74 2.84 17.34
CA PRO A 230 26.11 4.01 17.91
C PRO A 230 26.07 3.96 19.45
N ARG A 231 26.23 5.13 20.08
CA ARG A 231 26.21 5.26 21.56
C ARG A 231 24.94 4.71 22.21
N SER A 232 23.81 4.78 21.51
CA SER A 232 22.53 4.24 21.99
C SER A 232 22.57 2.71 22.13
N ILE A 233 23.13 1.99 21.15
CA ILE A 233 23.29 0.53 21.20
C ILE A 233 24.27 0.15 22.30
N ILE A 234 25.40 0.86 22.41
CA ILE A 234 26.38 0.62 23.48
C ILE A 234 25.72 0.68 24.86
N ARG A 235 24.92 1.71 25.12
CA ARG A 235 24.26 1.90 26.43
C ARG A 235 23.11 0.94 26.70
N ASN A 236 22.35 0.57 25.68
CA ASN A 236 21.09 -0.15 25.88
C ASN A 236 21.22 -1.67 25.68
N GLU A 237 22.26 -2.14 24.99
CA GLU A 237 22.40 -3.55 24.60
C GLU A 237 23.75 -4.17 25.00
N ILE A 238 24.82 -3.38 25.13
CA ILE A 238 26.18 -3.91 25.37
C ILE A 238 26.63 -3.69 26.82
N LEU A 239 26.41 -2.50 27.36
CA LEU A 239 26.79 -2.18 28.73
C LEU A 239 25.78 -2.82 29.72
N PRO A 240 26.25 -3.43 30.83
CA PRO A 240 25.40 -4.01 31.87
C PRO A 240 24.45 -3.01 32.54
#